data_AF-A0A833M0B6-F1
#
_entry.id   AF-A0A833M0B6-F1
#
_cell.length_a   1.000
_cell.length_b   1.000
_cell.length_c   1.000
_cell.angle_alpha   90.00
_cell.angle_beta   90.00
_cell.angle_gamma   90.00
#
_symmetry.space_group_name_H-M   'P 1'
#
loop_
_entity.id
_entity.type
_entity.pdbx_description
1 polymer ?
#
loop_
_entity_poly.entity_id
_entity_poly.type
_entity_poly.pdbx_seq_one_letter_code
_entity_poly.pdbx_strand_id
1 'polypeptide(L)'
;METDKLRKELEWLLDDVCIHLGFCNIPYSAIDSILERPVFTQDDFVQLCAHYEGFNSDLSRGLEDSLKGTFRKRFGLAIEQQDEGWSKST
;
A
#
# COMPACT_ATOMS: atom_id res chain seq x y z
N MET A 1 11.81 -13.40 7.08
CA MET A 1 10.88 -14.28 6.34
C MET A 1 9.48 -13.66 6.19
N GLU A 2 9.13 -12.63 6.96
CA GLU A 2 7.84 -11.91 6.86
C GLU A 2 7.79 -10.83 5.78
N THR A 3 8.91 -10.13 5.53
CA THR A 3 9.00 -9.09 4.50
C THR A 3 8.75 -9.60 3.08
N ASP A 4 9.18 -10.83 2.77
CA ASP A 4 8.95 -11.47 1.45
C ASP A 4 7.47 -11.78 1.21
N LYS A 5 6.77 -12.22 2.27
CA LYS A 5 5.33 -12.46 2.23
C LYS A 5 4.57 -11.14 2.07
N LEU A 6 4.96 -10.10 2.82
CA LEU A 6 4.36 -8.78 2.70
C LEU A 6 4.56 -8.18 1.30
N ARG A 7 5.75 -8.32 0.72
CA ARG A 7 6.00 -7.91 -0.67
C ARG A 7 5.02 -8.55 -1.63
N LYS A 8 4.85 -9.87 -1.58
CA LYS A 8 3.91 -10.59 -2.47
C LYS A 8 2.46 -10.13 -2.30
N GLU A 9 2.02 -9.90 -1.06
CA GLU A 9 0.68 -9.36 -0.81
C GLU A 9 0.51 -7.94 -1.40
N LEU A 10 1.57 -7.12 -1.36
CA LEU A 10 1.58 -5.79 -1.98
C LEU A 10 1.62 -5.86 -3.51
N GLU A 11 2.36 -6.80 -4.09
CA GLU A 11 2.35 -7.07 -5.54
C GLU A 11 0.93 -7.45 -5.99
N TRP A 12 0.29 -8.38 -5.28
CA TRP A 12 -1.10 -8.74 -5.57
C TRP A 12 -2.07 -7.59 -5.37
N LEU A 13 -1.82 -6.69 -4.40
CA LEU A 13 -2.62 -5.48 -4.24
C LEU A 13 -2.52 -4.59 -5.47
N LEU A 14 -1.31 -4.36 -5.99
CA LEU A 14 -1.12 -3.55 -7.19
C LEU A 14 -1.78 -4.20 -8.42
N ASP A 15 -1.71 -5.53 -8.54
CA ASP A 15 -2.41 -6.26 -9.61
C ASP A 15 -3.94 -6.10 -9.50
N ASP A 16 -4.51 -6.27 -8.31
CA ASP A 16 -5.94 -6.08 -8.06
C ASP A 16 -6.38 -4.65 -8.43
N VAL A 17 -5.59 -3.64 -8.06
CA VAL A 17 -5.90 -2.24 -8.38
C VAL A 17 -5.75 -1.97 -9.87
N CYS A 18 -4.75 -2.51 -10.55
CA CYS A 18 -4.64 -2.40 -12.01
C CYS A 18 -5.83 -3.06 -12.70
N ILE A 19 -6.20 -4.28 -12.32
CA ILE A 19 -7.28 -5.04 -12.95
C ILE A 19 -8.66 -4.43 -12.68
N HIS A 20 -8.94 -4.05 -11.42
CA HIS A 20 -10.28 -3.63 -11.01
C HIS A 20 -10.49 -2.12 -11.05
N LEU A 21 -9.44 -1.33 -10.87
CA LEU A 21 -9.52 0.13 -10.77
C LEU A 21 -8.77 0.87 -11.89
N GLY A 22 -7.98 0.16 -12.70
CA GLY A 22 -7.27 0.71 -13.86
C GLY A 22 -5.94 1.39 -13.54
N PHE A 23 -5.41 1.30 -12.31
CA PHE A 23 -4.12 1.90 -11.94
C PHE A 23 -2.97 0.95 -12.30
N CYS A 24 -2.54 0.96 -13.56
CA CYS A 24 -1.53 0.05 -14.06
C CYS A 24 -0.14 0.67 -14.22
N ASN A 25 0.01 1.98 -13.98
CA ASN A 25 1.28 2.68 -14.10
C ASN A 25 2.11 2.65 -12.80
N ILE A 26 1.63 2.00 -11.75
CA ILE A 26 2.33 1.87 -10.48
C ILE A 26 3.40 0.77 -10.61
N PRO A 27 4.71 1.10 -10.54
CA PRO A 27 5.76 0.11 -10.63
C PRO A 27 5.86 -0.71 -9.33
N TYR A 28 6.22 -1.99 -9.42
CA TYR A 28 6.46 -2.81 -8.23
C TYR A 28 7.62 -2.30 -7.37
N SER A 29 8.54 -1.50 -7.90
CA SER A 29 9.56 -0.82 -7.09
C SER A 29 8.96 0.18 -6.09
N ALA A 30 7.73 0.63 -6.29
CA ALA A 30 7.03 1.46 -5.31
C ALA A 30 6.76 0.71 -4.00
N ILE A 31 6.74 -0.64 -4.04
CA ILE A 31 6.61 -1.49 -2.86
C ILE A 31 7.84 -1.35 -1.95
N ASP A 32 9.03 -1.12 -2.50
CA ASP A 32 10.24 -0.92 -1.71
C ASP A 32 10.06 0.26 -0.75
N SER A 33 9.50 1.37 -1.25
CA SER A 33 9.19 2.55 -0.44
C SER A 33 8.10 2.31 0.62
N ILE A 34 7.20 1.34 0.40
CA ILE A 34 6.22 0.90 1.42
C ILE A 34 6.94 0.13 2.53
N LEU A 35 7.82 -0.81 2.13
CA LEU A 35 8.58 -1.66 3.03
C LEU A 35 9.69 -0.94 3.80
N GLU A 36 10.07 0.28 3.41
CA GLU A 36 10.98 1.12 4.18
C GLU A 36 10.26 1.94 5.27
N ARG A 37 8.93 2.01 5.23
CA ARG A 37 8.15 2.83 6.18
C ARG A 37 7.70 1.98 7.38
N PRO A 38 7.87 2.49 8.61
CA PRO A 38 7.44 1.77 9.82
C PRO A 38 5.92 1.62 9.89
N VAL A 39 5.18 2.59 9.35
CA VAL A 39 3.73 2.56 9.24
C VAL A 39 3.35 3.03 7.84
N PHE A 40 2.49 2.25 7.17
CA PHE A 40 1.93 2.59 5.87
C PHE A 40 0.40 2.46 5.89
N THR A 41 -0.29 3.58 5.69
CA THR A 41 -1.75 3.66 5.82
C THR A 41 -2.47 3.54 4.48
N GLN A 42 -3.78 3.30 4.53
CA GLN A 42 -4.64 3.38 3.34
C GLN A 42 -4.59 4.75 2.63
N ASP A 43 -4.34 5.84 3.37
CA ASP A 43 -4.21 7.19 2.79
C ASP A 43 -2.88 7.35 2.06
N ASP A 44 -1.79 6.78 2.61
CA ASP A 44 -0.49 6.71 1.92
C ASP A 44 -0.61 5.91 0.60
N PHE A 45 -1.41 4.83 0.62
CA PHE A 45 -1.68 4.04 -0.58
C PHE A 45 -2.38 4.86 -1.67
N VAL A 46 -3.41 5.63 -1.30
CA VAL A 46 -4.09 6.53 -2.25
C VAL A 46 -3.13 7.55 -2.83
N GLN A 47 -2.30 8.18 -1.99
CA GLN A 47 -1.31 9.17 -2.45
C GLN A 47 -0.29 8.55 -3.41
N LEU A 48 0.16 7.33 -3.13
CA LEU A 48 1.07 6.58 -4.01
C LEU A 48 0.41 6.31 -5.37
N CYS A 49 -0.84 5.83 -5.37
CA CYS A 49 -1.61 5.61 -6.61
C CYS A 49 -1.80 6.92 -7.40
N ALA A 50 -2.12 8.02 -6.71
CA ALA A 50 -2.28 9.34 -7.31
C ALA A 50 -0.99 9.84 -7.97
N HIS A 51 0.13 9.66 -7.28
CA HIS A 51 1.45 10.09 -7.72
C HIS A 51 1.86 9.41 -9.03
N TYR A 52 1.72 8.09 -9.13
CA TYR A 52 2.17 7.34 -10.32
C TYR A 52 1.23 7.45 -11.52
N GLU A 53 -0.07 7.58 -11.30
CA GLU A 53 -1.01 7.82 -12.42
C GLU A 53 -1.03 9.28 -12.88
N GLY A 54 -0.34 10.19 -12.17
CA GLY A 54 -0.32 11.61 -12.50
C GLY A 54 -1.64 12.34 -12.22
N PHE A 55 -2.45 11.82 -11.29
CA PHE A 55 -3.65 12.52 -10.84
C PHE A 55 -3.24 13.73 -9.98
N ASN A 56 -3.51 14.94 -10.49
CA ASN A 56 -3.47 16.16 -9.68
C ASN A 56 -4.68 16.18 -8.75
N SER A 57 -4.54 15.70 -7.50
CA SER A 57 -5.38 15.96 -6.31
C SER A 57 -6.90 15.68 -6.36
N ASP A 58 -7.52 15.62 -7.53
CA ASP A 58 -8.93 15.44 -7.82
C ASP A 58 -9.20 13.98 -8.21
N LEU A 59 -8.65 13.07 -7.41
CA LEU A 59 -9.19 11.71 -7.37
C LEU A 59 -10.65 11.84 -6.95
N SER A 60 -11.56 11.42 -7.83
CA SER A 60 -12.99 11.40 -7.51
C SER A 60 -13.16 10.65 -6.19
N ARG A 61 -13.93 11.22 -5.26
CA ARG A 61 -14.12 10.66 -3.91
C ARG A 61 -14.47 9.17 -3.93
N GLY A 62 -15.27 8.71 -4.89
CA GLY A 62 -15.60 7.29 -5.05
C GLY A 62 -14.42 6.39 -5.44
N LEU A 63 -13.42 6.93 -6.14
CA LEU A 63 -12.21 6.22 -6.52
C LEU A 63 -11.23 6.16 -5.34
N GLU A 64 -11.10 7.25 -4.56
CA GLU A 64 -10.40 7.24 -3.28
C GLU A 64 -11.00 6.21 -2.32
N ASP A 65 -12.32 6.21 -2.14
CA ASP A 65 -13.02 5.22 -1.31
C ASP A 65 -12.80 3.78 -1.82
N SER A 66 -12.72 3.59 -3.13
CA SER A 66 -12.43 2.28 -3.74
C SER A 66 -11.00 1.82 -3.46
N LEU A 67 -10.00 2.70 -3.60
CA LEU A 67 -8.60 2.40 -3.29
C LEU A 67 -8.41 2.07 -1.80
N LYS A 68 -8.97 2.91 -0.91
CA LYS A 68 -8.96 2.66 0.55
C LYS A 68 -9.65 1.35 0.88
N GLY A 69 -10.79 1.06 0.24
CA GLY A 69 -11.53 -0.17 0.42
C GLY A 69 -10.75 -1.42 0.00
N THR A 70 -10.06 -1.37 -1.14
CA THR A 70 -9.25 -2.48 -1.64
C THR A 70 -8.05 -2.74 -0.73
N PHE A 71 -7.35 -1.69 -0.30
CA PHE A 71 -6.28 -1.81 0.71
C PHE A 71 -6.81 -2.41 2.01
N ARG A 72 -7.93 -1.87 2.52
CA ARG A 72 -8.50 -2.28 3.80
C ARG A 72 -8.95 -3.73 3.85
N LYS A 73 -9.41 -4.28 2.73
CA LYS A 73 -9.78 -5.70 2.64
C LYS A 73 -8.59 -6.63 2.87
N ARG A 74 -7.37 -6.24 2.48
CA ARG A 74 -6.16 -7.05 2.67
C ARG A 74 -5.44 -6.75 3.98
N PHE A 75 -5.25 -5.47 4.29
CA PHE A 75 -4.33 -5.04 5.35
C PHE A 75 -4.99 -4.31 6.52
N GLY A 76 -6.30 -4.04 6.47
CA GLY A 76 -6.97 -3.22 7.48
C GLY A 76 -6.68 -1.73 7.32
N LEU A 77 -6.46 -1.00 8.41
CA LEU A 77 -6.29 0.47 8.35
C LEU A 77 -4.85 0.89 8.02
N ALA A 78 -3.88 0.07 8.41
CA ALA A 78 -2.47 0.32 8.19
C ALA A 78 -1.68 -1.00 8.22
N ILE A 79 -0.53 -1.00 7.54
CA ILE A 79 0.54 -1.98 7.69
C ILE A 79 1.50 -1.40 8.72
N GLU A 80 1.58 -2.04 9.88
CA GLU A 80 2.56 -1.71 10.92
C GLU A 80 3.70 -2.72 10.82
N GLN A 81 4.88 -2.26 10.42
CA GLN A 81 6.07 -3.09 10.53
C GLN A 81 6.46 -3.11 12.00
N GLN A 82 6.31 -4.28 12.62
CA GLN A 82 6.83 -4.48 13.97
C GLN A 82 8.35 -4.33 13.87
N ASP A 83 8.86 -3.21 14.37
CA ASP A 83 10.21 -3.17 14.89
C ASP A 83 10.23 -4.25 15.97
N GLU A 84 10.84 -5.41 15.71
CA GLU A 84 11.25 -6.32 16.76
C GLU A 84 12.31 -5.59 17.59
N GLY A 85 11.84 -4.64 18.40
CA GLY A 85 12.51 -4.15 19.57
C GLY A 85 12.57 -5.30 20.56
N TRP A 86 13.51 -6.21 20.31
CA TRP A 86 14.03 -7.15 21.29
C TRP A 86 14.54 -6.34 22.48
N SER A 87 13.66 -6.00 23.40
CA SER A 87 14.03 -5.70 24.78
C SER A 87 13.86 -6.99 25.58
N LYS A 88 14.72 -7.98 25.32
CA LYS A 88 15.16 -8.84 26.43
C LYS A 88 16.31 -8.11 27.11
N SER A 89 16.01 -7.52 28.25
CA SER A 89 16.96 -7.25 29.34
C SER A 89 16.07 -7.16 30.58
N THR A 90 15.80 -8.32 31.18
CA THR A 90 16.46 -8.83 32.40
C THR A 90 16.07 -8.02 33.62
#